data_AF-A0A7V3UHX4-F1
#
_entry.id   AF-A0A7V3UHX4-F1
#
_cell.length_a   1.000
_cell.length_b   1.000
_cell.length_c   1.000
_cell.angle_alpha   90.00
_cell.angle_beta   90.00
_cell.angle_gamma   90.00
#
_symmetry.space_group_name_H-M   'P 1'
#
loop_
_entity.id
_entity.type
_entity.pdbx_description
1 polymer ?
#
loop_
_entity_poly.entity_id
_entity_poly.type
_entity_poly.pdbx_seq_one_letter_code
_entity_poly.pdbx_strand_id
1 'polypeptide(L)'
;MRLNPSILLLLNLVCWVFSPTRVEGAGQKPLFTESAVPLPPGVLEAQIGVEFLRNQSFPFSTPSTDFNRDLWKILTFGLHLGLDKRTELQLDYDLLYLNEEAPGVGQEFGSGDLRIFTKIQILGDAPTHPALALRIGTKLPNANDEARLGTNETDFLSALLVTKFYQRMAFHANVGLAILGSPNQPTLQDDLLLFGFAALLPAFDAFHWVMEVEGQALSRKNNDVATLRLGFQVKTGEVQWYLGGGVGLTDQA
;
A
#
# COMPACT_ATOMS: atom_id res chain seq x y z
N MET A 1 40.74 54.69 -10.89
CA MET A 1 39.29 54.44 -10.90
C MET A 1 39.10 52.97 -11.27
N ARG A 2 38.23 52.27 -10.53
CA ARG A 2 38.07 50.79 -10.48
C ARG A 2 37.93 50.12 -11.85
N LEU A 3 38.46 48.89 -11.98
CA LEU A 3 37.78 47.70 -12.53
C LEU A 3 38.65 46.44 -12.31
N ASN A 4 38.06 45.44 -11.64
CA ASN A 4 38.41 44.01 -11.60
C ASN A 4 37.36 43.31 -12.52
N PRO A 5 37.34 41.99 -12.76
CA PRO A 5 38.33 41.00 -13.21
C PRO A 5 37.88 40.28 -14.53
N SER A 6 38.71 39.42 -15.13
CA SER A 6 38.28 38.46 -16.17
C SER A 6 38.88 37.08 -15.87
N ILE A 7 38.16 36.25 -15.10
CA ILE A 7 37.53 34.98 -15.50
C ILE A 7 38.48 34.03 -16.25
N LEU A 8 39.04 33.07 -15.50
CA LEU A 8 39.60 31.84 -16.06
C LEU A 8 38.50 30.76 -16.02
N LEU A 9 38.12 30.26 -17.20
CA LEU A 9 37.10 29.24 -17.41
C LEU A 9 37.66 27.85 -17.04
N LEU A 10 37.19 27.25 -15.94
CA LEU A 10 37.45 25.86 -15.61
C LEU A 10 36.31 24.98 -16.17
N LEU A 11 36.65 24.21 -17.21
CA LEU A 11 35.78 23.22 -17.84
C LEU A 11 35.63 22.01 -16.88
N ASN A 12 34.55 21.98 -16.10
CA ASN A 12 34.17 20.79 -15.34
C ASN A 12 33.29 19.89 -16.21
N LEU A 13 33.91 18.90 -16.84
CA LEU A 13 33.20 17.78 -17.44
C LEU A 13 32.82 16.80 -16.33
N VAL A 14 31.70 17.04 -15.66
CA VAL A 14 31.12 16.07 -14.72
C VAL A 14 30.12 15.22 -15.49
N CYS A 15 30.61 14.14 -16.10
CA CYS A 15 29.76 13.06 -16.59
C CYS A 15 29.22 12.28 -15.39
N TRP A 16 28.08 12.71 -14.85
CA TRP A 16 27.27 11.86 -14.00
C TRP A 16 26.60 10.79 -14.87
N VAL A 17 27.23 9.63 -14.98
CA VAL A 17 26.51 8.42 -15.39
C VAL A 17 25.70 7.99 -14.17
N PHE A 18 24.50 8.55 -14.03
CA PHE A 18 23.47 7.93 -13.20
C PHE A 18 23.07 6.65 -13.91
N SER A 19 23.56 5.51 -13.46
CA SER A 19 22.90 4.23 -13.72
C SER A 19 21.61 4.24 -12.89
N PRO A 20 20.41 4.33 -13.48
CA PRO A 20 19.20 4.09 -12.72
C PRO A 20 19.06 2.57 -12.65
N THR A 21 19.73 1.91 -11.71
CA THR A 21 19.32 0.55 -11.35
C THR A 21 18.01 0.67 -10.58
N ARG A 22 16.93 0.89 -11.36
CA ARG A 22 15.56 0.68 -10.93
C ARG A 22 15.50 -0.77 -10.47
N VAL A 23 15.23 -0.98 -9.19
CA VAL A 23 14.65 -2.25 -8.77
C VAL A 23 13.17 -2.09 -9.14
N GLU A 24 12.86 -2.41 -10.38
CA GLU A 24 11.48 -2.40 -10.88
C GLU A 24 10.73 -3.54 -10.18
N GLY A 25 9.64 -3.21 -9.49
CA GLY A 25 8.76 -4.20 -8.86
C GLY A 25 8.92 -4.42 -7.35
N ALA A 26 9.81 -3.69 -6.66
CA ALA A 26 9.85 -3.72 -5.19
C ALA A 26 8.51 -3.24 -4.61
N GLY A 27 8.03 -3.92 -3.58
CA GLY A 27 6.81 -3.58 -2.88
C GLY A 27 6.91 -2.22 -2.22
N GLN A 28 5.81 -1.48 -2.25
CA GLN A 28 5.81 -0.04 -1.96
C GLN A 28 5.38 0.28 -0.54
N LYS A 29 5.43 -0.71 0.36
CA LYS A 29 4.96 -0.53 1.73
C LYS A 29 5.57 0.72 2.36
N PRO A 30 4.73 1.51 3.04
CA PRO A 30 3.36 1.26 3.45
C PRO A 30 2.31 1.74 2.45
N LEU A 31 2.66 2.08 1.21
CA LEU A 31 1.65 2.31 0.18
C LEU A 31 0.82 1.04 -0.03
N PHE A 32 -0.49 1.23 -0.14
CA PHE A 32 -1.44 0.17 -0.49
C PHE A 32 -1.67 0.13 -2.01
N THR A 33 -1.39 1.23 -2.71
CA THR A 33 -1.39 1.31 -4.16
C THR A 33 -0.19 0.54 -4.70
N GLU A 34 -0.46 -0.66 -5.18
CA GLU A 34 0.50 -1.56 -5.83
C GLU A 34 1.02 -1.05 -7.19
N SER A 35 2.26 -1.43 -7.51
CA SER A 35 2.81 -1.31 -8.87
C SER A 35 2.33 -2.44 -9.77
N ALA A 36 2.10 -2.12 -11.05
CA ALA A 36 1.85 -3.07 -12.13
C ALA A 36 3.09 -3.88 -12.59
N VAL A 37 4.27 -3.59 -12.05
CA VAL A 37 5.50 -4.33 -12.38
C VAL A 37 5.75 -5.40 -11.32
N PRO A 38 5.84 -6.69 -11.70
CA PRO A 38 6.12 -7.77 -10.76
C PRO A 38 7.60 -7.80 -10.38
N LEU A 39 7.90 -8.44 -9.25
CA LEU A 39 9.27 -8.77 -8.88
C LEU A 39 9.97 -9.64 -9.95
N PRO A 40 11.30 -9.53 -10.12
CA PRO A 40 12.04 -10.38 -11.04
C PRO A 40 11.94 -11.88 -10.68
N PRO A 41 12.06 -12.79 -11.65
CA PRO A 41 11.96 -14.23 -11.40
C PRO A 41 12.95 -14.72 -10.33
N GLY A 42 12.45 -15.47 -9.35
CA GLY A 42 13.23 -16.03 -8.25
C GLY A 42 13.61 -15.03 -7.16
N VAL A 43 13.21 -13.76 -7.27
CA VAL A 43 13.43 -12.76 -6.22
C VAL A 43 12.33 -12.86 -5.18
N LEU A 44 12.73 -13.06 -3.93
CA LEU A 44 11.87 -12.94 -2.75
C LEU A 44 12.12 -11.58 -2.09
N GLU A 45 11.06 -10.82 -1.89
CA GLU A 45 11.06 -9.62 -1.06
C GLU A 45 10.36 -9.93 0.26
N ALA A 46 11.02 -9.54 1.37
CA ALA A 46 10.44 -9.58 2.70
C ALA A 46 10.21 -8.15 3.21
N GLN A 47 9.00 -7.88 3.68
CA GLN A 47 8.57 -6.60 4.20
C GLN A 47 8.27 -6.74 5.69
N ILE A 48 8.78 -5.80 6.49
CA ILE A 48 8.55 -5.73 7.94
C ILE A 48 8.23 -4.29 8.31
N GLY A 49 7.22 -4.07 9.13
CA GLY A 49 6.80 -2.73 9.52
C GLY A 49 5.99 -2.69 10.82
N VAL A 50 5.75 -1.47 11.27
CA VAL A 50 4.88 -1.15 12.41
C VAL A 50 3.98 0.00 11.98
N GLU A 51 2.69 -0.08 12.30
CA GLU A 51 1.71 0.96 11.96
C GLU A 51 0.83 1.26 13.18
N PHE A 52 0.48 2.53 13.35
CA PHE A 52 -0.51 2.98 14.32
C PHE A 52 -1.66 3.69 13.60
N LEU A 53 -2.87 3.27 13.89
CA LEU A 53 -4.12 3.82 13.35
C LEU A 53 -4.98 4.27 14.53
N ARG A 54 -5.40 5.54 14.50
CA ARG A 54 -6.27 6.14 15.51
C ARG A 54 -7.68 6.29 14.98
N ASN A 55 -8.67 6.04 15.84
CA ASN A 55 -10.09 6.16 15.51
C ASN A 55 -10.47 5.43 14.22
N GLN A 56 -9.93 4.23 14.01
CA GLN A 56 -10.23 3.44 12.81
C GLN A 56 -11.57 2.74 12.98
N SER A 57 -12.56 3.03 12.14
CA SER A 57 -13.84 2.32 12.19
C SER A 57 -13.65 0.82 11.91
N PHE A 58 -14.37 -0.01 12.66
CA PHE A 58 -14.41 -1.45 12.40
C PHE A 58 -15.31 -1.74 11.18
N PRO A 59 -14.95 -2.68 10.28
CA PRO A 59 -15.78 -3.01 9.13
C PRO A 59 -17.21 -3.39 9.53
N PHE A 60 -18.19 -2.98 8.71
CA PHE A 60 -19.63 -3.17 8.96
C PHE A 60 -20.17 -2.49 10.23
N SER A 61 -19.44 -1.54 10.81
CA SER A 61 -19.96 -0.71 11.90
C SER A 61 -21.05 0.24 11.41
N THR A 62 -22.00 0.50 12.29
CA THR A 62 -23.00 1.57 12.16
C THR A 62 -22.65 2.70 13.12
N PRO A 63 -23.27 3.89 13.04
CA PRO A 63 -23.02 4.97 13.99
C PRO A 63 -23.25 4.59 15.46
N SER A 64 -24.15 3.63 15.71
CA SER A 64 -24.41 3.09 17.04
C SER A 64 -23.38 2.05 17.53
N THR A 65 -22.54 1.54 16.63
CA THR A 65 -21.54 0.50 16.93
C THR A 65 -20.13 0.88 16.48
N ASP A 66 -19.93 2.15 16.10
CA ASP A 66 -18.61 2.69 15.80
C ASP A 66 -18.04 3.27 17.09
N PHE A 67 -17.01 2.59 17.60
CA PHE A 67 -16.38 2.93 18.87
C PHE A 67 -15.00 3.50 18.60
N ASN A 68 -14.51 4.30 19.54
CA ASN A 68 -13.12 4.73 19.51
C ASN A 68 -12.20 3.51 19.51
N ARG A 69 -11.43 3.37 18.43
CA ARG A 69 -10.61 2.20 18.12
C ARG A 69 -9.21 2.66 17.71
N ASP A 70 -8.27 2.41 18.61
CA ASP A 70 -6.84 2.58 18.37
C ASP A 70 -6.22 1.21 18.05
N LEU A 71 -5.65 1.08 16.85
CA LEU A 71 -5.06 -0.16 16.37
C LEU A 71 -3.56 0.03 16.12
N TRP A 72 -2.76 -0.78 16.81
CA TRP A 72 -1.37 -0.99 16.49
C TRP A 72 -1.23 -2.27 15.66
N LYS A 73 -0.70 -2.15 14.45
CA LYS A 73 -0.08 -3.29 13.77
C LYS A 73 1.35 -3.37 14.26
N ILE A 74 1.56 -4.09 15.36
CA ILE A 74 2.88 -4.17 16.02
C ILE A 74 3.91 -4.93 15.18
N LEU A 75 3.43 -5.73 14.22
CA LEU A 75 4.22 -6.32 13.17
C LEU A 75 3.35 -6.44 11.92
N THR A 76 3.74 -5.77 10.85
CA THR A 76 3.25 -6.08 9.49
C THR A 76 4.31 -6.91 8.80
N PHE A 77 3.91 -8.01 8.18
CA PHE A 77 4.82 -8.91 7.47
C PHE A 77 4.32 -9.17 6.06
N GLY A 78 5.20 -9.03 5.07
CA GLY A 78 4.91 -9.32 3.67
C GLY A 78 5.99 -10.22 3.06
N LEU A 79 5.59 -11.22 2.28
CA LEU A 79 6.48 -12.06 1.46
C LEU A 79 5.99 -12.05 0.02
N HIS A 80 6.76 -11.41 -0.86
CA HIS A 80 6.42 -11.26 -2.26
C HIS A 80 7.47 -11.99 -3.11
N LEU A 81 7.04 -12.89 -3.99
CA LEU A 81 7.91 -13.76 -4.78
C LEU A 81 7.63 -13.58 -6.27
N GLY A 82 8.64 -13.15 -7.03
CA GLY A 82 8.59 -13.19 -8.48
C GLY A 82 8.65 -14.64 -8.98
N LEU A 83 7.54 -15.15 -9.50
CA LEU A 83 7.46 -16.53 -10.00
C LEU A 83 8.06 -16.64 -11.41
N ASP A 84 7.79 -15.65 -12.25
CA ASP A 84 8.32 -15.54 -13.61
C ASP A 84 8.45 -14.05 -14.00
N LYS A 85 8.61 -13.75 -15.30
CA LYS A 85 8.82 -12.37 -15.79
C LYS A 85 7.56 -11.48 -15.70
N ARG A 86 6.41 -12.07 -15.41
CA ARG A 86 5.08 -11.44 -15.44
C ARG A 86 4.26 -11.74 -14.18
N THR A 87 4.61 -12.77 -13.42
CA THR A 87 3.80 -13.25 -12.31
C THR A 87 4.52 -13.08 -10.97
N GLU A 88 3.81 -12.54 -9.99
CA GLU A 88 4.26 -12.41 -8.60
C GLU A 88 3.20 -12.96 -7.64
N LEU A 89 3.64 -13.75 -6.65
CA LEU A 89 2.83 -14.21 -5.54
C LEU A 89 3.11 -13.34 -4.31
N GLN A 90 2.06 -12.88 -3.63
CA GLN A 90 2.18 -12.04 -2.44
C GLN A 90 1.44 -12.67 -1.28
N LEU A 91 2.07 -12.67 -0.11
CA LEU A 91 1.50 -13.08 1.17
C LEU A 91 1.69 -11.95 2.17
N ASP A 92 0.61 -11.45 2.76
CA ASP A 92 0.65 -10.39 3.77
C ASP A 92 -0.07 -10.80 5.05
N TYR A 93 0.51 -10.50 6.20
CA TYR A 93 -0.03 -10.86 7.51
C TYR A 93 0.33 -9.81 8.56
N ASP A 94 -0.50 -9.66 9.59
CA ASP A 94 -0.31 -8.66 10.64
C ASP A 94 -0.45 -9.29 12.05
N LEU A 95 0.32 -8.78 13.01
CA LEU A 95 0.05 -8.94 14.44
C LEU A 95 -0.48 -7.63 15.00
N LEU A 96 -1.56 -7.73 15.76
CA LEU A 96 -2.40 -6.61 16.13
C LEU A 96 -2.43 -6.46 17.65
N TYR A 97 -2.32 -5.22 18.11
CA TYR A 97 -2.71 -4.81 19.44
C TYR A 97 -3.80 -3.74 19.31
N LEU A 98 -4.97 -4.03 19.86
CA LEU A 98 -6.18 -3.23 19.76
C LEU A 98 -6.49 -2.62 21.12
N ASN A 99 -6.92 -1.36 21.12
CA ASN A 99 -7.59 -0.73 22.24
C ASN A 99 -8.90 -0.10 21.73
N GLU A 100 -10.03 -0.68 22.12
CA GLU A 100 -11.37 -0.28 21.66
C GLU A 100 -12.35 -0.11 22.82
N GLU A 101 -13.11 0.98 22.79
CA GLU A 101 -14.12 1.31 23.82
C GLU A 101 -15.44 0.53 23.68
N ALA A 102 -15.49 -0.44 22.75
CA ALA A 102 -16.64 -1.31 22.56
C ALA A 102 -16.93 -2.14 23.83
N PRO A 103 -18.21 -2.33 24.20
CA PRO A 103 -18.58 -3.11 25.38
C PRO A 103 -17.99 -4.53 25.34
N GLY A 104 -17.18 -4.87 26.36
CA GLY A 104 -16.61 -6.21 26.53
C GLY A 104 -15.33 -6.48 25.75
N VAL A 105 -14.74 -5.48 25.07
CA VAL A 105 -13.52 -5.64 24.26
C VAL A 105 -12.31 -5.06 24.99
N GLY A 106 -12.22 -3.73 25.13
CA GLY A 106 -11.09 -3.10 25.83
C GLY A 106 -9.78 -3.28 25.08
N GLN A 107 -8.81 -4.00 25.69
CA GLN A 107 -7.49 -4.22 25.10
C GLN A 107 -7.34 -5.66 24.64
N GLU A 108 -6.97 -5.83 23.37
CA GLU A 108 -6.84 -7.15 22.75
C GLU A 108 -5.51 -7.28 22.01
N PHE A 109 -4.97 -8.49 22.01
CA PHE A 109 -3.75 -8.83 21.28
C PHE A 109 -3.96 -10.12 20.50
N GLY A 110 -3.61 -10.11 19.21
CA GLY A 110 -3.71 -11.33 18.42
C GLY A 110 -3.36 -11.16 16.96
N SER A 111 -3.77 -12.15 16.18
CA SER A 111 -3.55 -12.23 14.74
C SER A 111 -4.50 -11.35 13.95
N GLY A 112 -3.97 -10.74 12.89
CA GLY A 112 -4.78 -10.28 11.77
C GLY A 112 -5.08 -11.42 10.80
N ASP A 113 -5.74 -11.08 9.70
CA ASP A 113 -6.08 -12.01 8.63
C ASP A 113 -4.92 -12.18 7.64
N LEU A 114 -4.66 -13.42 7.19
CA LEU A 114 -3.72 -13.69 6.11
C LEU A 114 -4.32 -13.25 4.78
N ARG A 115 -3.53 -12.54 3.96
CA ARG A 115 -3.93 -12.12 2.63
C ARG A 115 -3.00 -12.74 1.59
N ILE A 116 -3.59 -13.29 0.54
CA ILE A 116 -2.86 -13.97 -0.53
C ILE A 116 -3.27 -13.32 -1.85
N PHE A 117 -2.30 -12.82 -2.61
CA PHE A 117 -2.54 -12.24 -3.92
C PHE A 117 -1.64 -12.84 -4.99
N THR A 118 -2.16 -12.89 -6.22
CA THR A 118 -1.38 -13.10 -7.43
C THR A 118 -1.48 -11.86 -8.30
N LYS A 119 -0.33 -11.34 -8.73
CA LYS A 119 -0.19 -10.22 -9.65
C LYS A 119 0.32 -10.75 -10.98
N ILE A 120 -0.37 -10.40 -12.07
CA ILE A 120 -0.08 -10.87 -13.42
C ILE A 120 0.05 -9.65 -14.33
N GLN A 121 1.27 -9.40 -14.81
CA GLN A 121 1.57 -8.33 -15.76
C GLN A 121 1.03 -8.69 -17.15
N ILE A 122 0.18 -7.80 -17.66
CA ILE A 122 -0.40 -7.87 -19.00
C ILE A 122 0.54 -7.17 -19.99
N LEU A 123 1.03 -5.99 -19.60
CA LEU A 123 1.86 -5.12 -20.43
C LEU A 123 2.96 -4.47 -19.58
N GLY A 124 4.19 -4.43 -20.09
CA GLY A 124 5.30 -3.71 -19.45
C GLY A 124 5.24 -2.21 -19.71
N ASP A 125 6.03 -1.43 -18.96
CA ASP A 125 6.15 0.02 -19.21
C ASP A 125 6.97 0.27 -20.47
N ALA A 126 6.56 1.25 -21.28
CA ALA A 126 7.29 1.69 -22.48
C ALA A 126 7.13 3.21 -22.64
N PRO A 127 7.88 3.88 -23.52
CA PRO A 127 7.68 5.32 -23.76
C PRO A 127 6.24 5.67 -24.14
N THR A 128 5.57 4.83 -24.94
CA THR A 128 4.25 5.09 -25.53
C THR A 128 3.04 4.67 -24.68
N HIS A 129 3.23 3.77 -23.69
CA HIS A 129 2.14 3.26 -22.85
C HIS A 129 2.64 2.93 -21.44
N PRO A 130 1.77 2.97 -20.41
CA PRO A 130 2.14 2.50 -19.07
C PRO A 130 2.23 0.96 -19.02
N ALA A 131 2.80 0.44 -17.93
CA ALA A 131 2.63 -0.95 -17.54
C ALA A 131 1.20 -1.20 -17.04
N LEU A 132 0.68 -2.38 -17.30
CA LEU A 132 -0.64 -2.85 -16.88
C LEU A 132 -0.53 -4.23 -16.25
N ALA A 133 -1.20 -4.44 -15.13
CA ALA A 133 -1.29 -5.75 -14.48
C ALA A 133 -2.66 -5.98 -13.86
N LEU A 134 -3.02 -7.24 -13.69
CA LEU A 134 -4.17 -7.67 -12.90
C LEU A 134 -3.66 -8.22 -11.57
N ARG A 135 -4.26 -7.79 -10.46
CA ARG A 135 -4.00 -8.34 -9.12
C ARG A 135 -5.28 -8.94 -8.59
N ILE A 136 -5.24 -10.22 -8.21
CA ILE A 136 -6.39 -10.94 -7.67
C ILE A 136 -5.93 -11.59 -6.37
N GLY A 137 -6.77 -11.58 -5.34
CA GLY A 137 -6.46 -12.25 -4.11
C GLY A 137 -7.62 -12.40 -3.16
N THR A 138 -7.30 -12.97 -2.01
CA THR A 138 -8.26 -13.24 -0.95
C THR A 138 -7.68 -12.89 0.40
N LYS A 139 -8.56 -12.47 1.30
CA LYS A 139 -8.31 -12.41 2.74
C LYS A 139 -8.91 -13.67 3.36
N LEU A 140 -8.13 -14.40 4.16
CA LEU A 140 -8.59 -15.58 4.87
C LEU A 140 -9.07 -15.21 6.29
N PRO A 141 -10.11 -15.89 6.82
CA PRO A 141 -10.68 -15.59 8.12
C PRO A 141 -9.81 -16.21 9.24
N ASN A 142 -8.76 -15.50 9.66
CA ASN A 142 -7.83 -15.99 10.70
C ASN A 142 -7.84 -15.14 11.97
N ALA A 143 -8.29 -13.89 11.88
CA ALA A 143 -8.41 -13.00 13.02
C ALA A 143 -9.65 -13.35 13.86
N ASN A 144 -9.53 -13.14 15.18
CA ASN A 144 -10.62 -13.35 16.12
C ASN A 144 -11.65 -12.20 16.01
N ASP A 145 -12.87 -12.53 15.62
CA ASP A 145 -14.01 -11.61 15.51
C ASP A 145 -14.64 -11.25 16.87
N GLU A 146 -14.66 -12.18 17.82
CA GLU A 146 -15.12 -11.92 19.20
C GLU A 146 -14.26 -10.82 19.87
N ALA A 147 -12.94 -10.84 19.57
CA ALA A 147 -11.99 -9.80 20.00
C ALA A 147 -11.94 -8.60 19.03
N ARG A 148 -12.77 -8.57 17.98
CA ARG A 148 -12.81 -7.56 16.91
C ARG A 148 -11.44 -7.30 16.26
N LEU A 149 -10.55 -8.29 16.21
CA LEU A 149 -9.26 -8.19 15.52
C LEU A 149 -9.40 -8.32 13.99
N GLY A 150 -10.50 -8.91 13.54
CA GLY A 150 -10.94 -8.93 12.15
C GLY A 150 -12.40 -9.33 12.07
N THR A 151 -12.89 -9.62 10.87
CA THR A 151 -14.31 -9.94 10.65
C THR A 151 -14.59 -11.45 10.65
N ASN A 152 -13.57 -12.31 10.71
CA ASN A 152 -13.72 -13.75 10.54
C ASN A 152 -14.46 -14.13 9.23
N GLU A 153 -14.29 -13.29 8.20
CA GLU A 153 -14.91 -13.47 6.88
C GLU A 153 -13.84 -13.61 5.79
N THR A 154 -14.18 -14.38 4.75
CA THR A 154 -13.35 -14.46 3.55
C THR A 154 -13.71 -13.30 2.62
N ASP A 155 -12.72 -12.53 2.21
CA ASP A 155 -12.91 -11.46 1.23
C ASP A 155 -12.27 -11.84 -0.10
N PHE A 156 -12.85 -11.36 -1.21
CA PHE A 156 -12.27 -11.46 -2.53
C PHE A 156 -11.95 -10.06 -3.07
N LEU A 157 -10.74 -9.88 -3.59
CA LEU A 157 -10.25 -8.61 -4.10
C LEU A 157 -9.68 -8.81 -5.50
N SER A 158 -10.00 -7.88 -6.40
CA SER A 158 -9.40 -7.82 -7.73
C SER A 158 -9.16 -6.37 -8.14
N ALA A 159 -8.03 -6.08 -8.79
CA ALA A 159 -7.70 -4.73 -9.23
C ALA A 159 -6.91 -4.76 -10.54
N LEU A 160 -7.23 -3.82 -11.43
CA LEU A 160 -6.36 -3.40 -12.51
C LEU A 160 -5.34 -2.40 -11.97
N LEU A 161 -4.07 -2.66 -12.22
CA LEU A 161 -2.94 -1.84 -11.82
C LEU A 161 -2.36 -1.16 -13.05
N VAL A 162 -2.02 0.11 -12.91
CA VAL A 162 -1.36 0.92 -13.94
C VAL A 162 -0.12 1.55 -13.32
N THR A 163 1.04 1.34 -13.94
CA THR A 163 2.29 2.01 -13.54
C THR A 163 2.86 2.76 -14.72
N LYS A 164 3.21 4.04 -14.52
CA LYS A 164 4.01 4.81 -15.47
C LYS A 164 5.27 5.30 -14.80
N PHE A 165 6.41 5.02 -15.40
CA PHE A 165 7.65 5.64 -15.01
C PHE A 165 7.96 6.82 -15.92
N TYR A 166 8.39 7.93 -15.32
CA TYR A 166 8.85 9.10 -16.06
C TYR A 166 10.09 9.67 -15.39
N GLN A 167 11.23 9.57 -16.08
CA GLN A 167 12.54 9.92 -15.50
C GLN A 167 12.77 9.18 -14.16
N ARG A 168 12.92 9.92 -13.06
CA ARG A 168 13.08 9.45 -11.69
C ARG A 168 11.77 9.38 -10.89
N MET A 169 10.64 9.66 -11.54
CA MET A 169 9.31 9.60 -10.93
C MET A 169 8.63 8.28 -11.29
N ALA A 170 7.82 7.79 -10.36
CA ALA A 170 6.92 6.66 -10.59
C ALA A 170 5.49 7.06 -10.19
N PHE A 171 4.53 6.71 -11.03
CA PHE A 171 3.11 6.94 -10.78
C PHE A 171 2.39 5.60 -10.87
N HIS A 172 1.52 5.36 -9.90
CA HIS A 172 0.74 4.14 -9.76
C HIS A 172 -0.73 4.49 -9.63
N ALA A 173 -1.58 3.76 -10.33
CA ALA A 173 -3.03 3.90 -10.22
C ALA A 173 -3.68 2.53 -10.21
N ASN A 174 -4.56 2.32 -9.24
CA ASN A 174 -5.28 1.07 -9.04
C ASN A 174 -6.77 1.33 -9.07
N VAL A 175 -7.50 0.46 -9.75
CA VAL A 175 -8.97 0.44 -9.73
C VAL A 175 -9.44 -1.00 -9.68
N GLY A 176 -10.38 -1.29 -8.80
CA GLY A 176 -10.73 -2.68 -8.52
C GLY A 176 -12.09 -2.86 -7.88
N LEU A 177 -12.37 -4.10 -7.52
CA LEU A 177 -13.55 -4.53 -6.80
C LEU A 177 -13.12 -5.33 -5.57
N ALA A 178 -13.80 -5.09 -4.46
CA ALA A 178 -13.76 -5.95 -3.29
C ALA A 178 -15.16 -6.50 -3.00
N ILE A 179 -15.22 -7.79 -2.67
CA ILE A 179 -16.42 -8.46 -2.16
C ILE A 179 -16.08 -8.83 -0.72
N LEU A 180 -16.68 -8.12 0.23
CA LEU A 180 -16.46 -8.32 1.66
C LEU A 180 -17.57 -9.19 2.24
N GLY A 181 -17.22 -10.28 2.94
CA GLY A 181 -18.20 -11.07 3.69
C GLY A 181 -18.74 -10.29 4.89
N SER A 182 -20.03 -10.44 5.19
CA SER A 182 -20.67 -9.75 6.31
C SER A 182 -20.65 -10.60 7.60
N PRO A 183 -19.93 -10.18 8.66
CA PRO A 183 -19.84 -10.94 9.90
C PRO A 183 -21.18 -11.02 10.65
N ASN A 184 -22.11 -10.09 10.37
CA ASN A 184 -23.38 -9.98 11.08
C ASN A 184 -24.44 -10.98 10.59
N GLN A 185 -24.32 -11.47 9.36
CA GLN A 185 -25.32 -12.33 8.73
C GLN A 185 -24.65 -13.24 7.69
N PRO A 186 -24.78 -14.58 7.83
CA PRO A 186 -24.27 -15.51 6.83
C PRO A 186 -24.84 -15.19 5.45
N THR A 187 -24.04 -15.36 4.40
CA THR A 187 -24.39 -15.15 2.97
C THR A 187 -24.66 -13.70 2.55
N LEU A 188 -24.58 -12.72 3.45
CA LEU A 188 -24.52 -11.31 3.06
C LEU A 188 -23.09 -10.89 2.71
N GLN A 189 -22.99 -9.94 1.79
CA GLN A 189 -21.73 -9.33 1.37
C GLN A 189 -21.92 -7.83 1.11
N ASP A 190 -20.81 -7.10 1.07
CA ASP A 190 -20.74 -5.74 0.56
C ASP A 190 -19.79 -5.69 -0.64
N ASP A 191 -20.25 -5.06 -1.72
CA ASP A 191 -19.52 -4.99 -2.98
C ASP A 191 -19.00 -3.57 -3.14
N LEU A 192 -17.69 -3.41 -3.20
CA LEU A 192 -17.02 -2.11 -3.12
C LEU A 192 -16.17 -1.86 -4.36
N LEU A 193 -16.10 -0.59 -4.75
CA LEU A 193 -15.10 -0.09 -5.69
C LEU A 193 -13.81 0.20 -4.92
N LEU A 194 -12.70 -0.40 -5.31
CA LEU A 194 -11.37 -0.06 -4.83
C LEU A 194 -10.75 1.00 -5.73
N PHE A 195 -10.05 1.97 -5.14
CA PHE A 195 -9.28 2.96 -5.89
C PHE A 195 -7.98 3.31 -5.15
N GLY A 196 -6.95 3.66 -5.92
CA GLY A 196 -5.68 4.12 -5.38
C GLY A 196 -4.90 4.91 -6.41
N PHE A 197 -4.22 5.95 -5.96
CA PHE A 197 -3.23 6.67 -6.74
C PHE A 197 -2.03 6.96 -5.84
N ALA A 198 -0.84 6.60 -6.31
CA ALA A 198 0.39 6.91 -5.61
C ALA A 198 1.44 7.50 -6.54
N ALA A 199 2.28 8.37 -5.97
CA ALA A 199 3.38 9.00 -6.66
C ALA A 199 4.66 8.92 -5.81
N LEU A 200 5.74 8.49 -6.45
CA LEU A 200 7.09 8.54 -5.90
C LEU A 200 7.86 9.61 -6.67
N LEU A 201 8.26 10.66 -5.99
CA LEU A 201 8.90 11.84 -6.59
C LEU A 201 10.33 11.99 -6.05
N PRO A 202 11.33 12.26 -6.89
CA PRO A 202 12.69 12.46 -6.40
C PRO A 202 12.74 13.71 -5.49
N ALA A 203 13.32 13.58 -4.31
CA ALA A 203 13.59 14.70 -3.42
C ALA A 203 15.03 15.19 -3.61
N PHE A 204 16.00 14.38 -3.18
CA PHE A 204 17.44 14.61 -3.34
C PHE A 204 18.18 13.27 -3.16
N ASP A 205 19.29 13.06 -3.87
CA ASP A 205 20.09 11.82 -3.80
C ASP A 205 19.24 10.54 -3.88
N ALA A 206 19.27 9.70 -2.83
CA ALA A 206 18.53 8.45 -2.71
C ALA A 206 17.13 8.62 -2.06
N PHE A 207 16.74 9.84 -1.69
CA PHE A 207 15.45 10.15 -1.08
C PHE A 207 14.37 10.43 -2.13
N HIS A 208 13.19 9.83 -1.90
CA HIS A 208 11.98 10.09 -2.66
C HIS A 208 10.86 10.53 -1.71
N TRP A 209 10.12 11.55 -2.10
CA TRP A 209 8.81 11.81 -1.53
C TRP A 209 7.84 10.74 -2.00
N VAL A 210 6.95 10.35 -1.10
CA VAL A 210 5.89 9.41 -1.40
C VAL A 210 4.55 10.01 -1.00
N MET A 211 3.59 9.92 -1.91
CA MET A 211 2.24 10.42 -1.74
C MET A 211 1.24 9.37 -2.21
N GLU A 212 0.14 9.21 -1.50
CA GLU A 212 -0.93 8.29 -1.88
C GLU A 212 -2.30 8.82 -1.47
N VAL A 213 -3.29 8.62 -2.34
CA VAL A 213 -4.70 8.60 -1.96
C VAL A 213 -5.25 7.25 -2.34
N GLU A 214 -5.82 6.53 -1.39
CA GLU A 214 -6.41 5.21 -1.63
C GLU A 214 -7.67 5.03 -0.79
N GLY A 215 -8.51 4.09 -1.21
CA GLY A 215 -9.68 3.74 -0.44
C GLY A 215 -10.60 2.77 -1.15
N GLN A 216 -11.78 2.65 -0.56
CA GLN A 216 -12.90 1.90 -1.08
C GLN A 216 -14.19 2.72 -0.96
N ALA A 217 -15.05 2.59 -1.97
CA ALA A 217 -16.25 3.40 -2.12
C ALA A 217 -17.45 2.55 -2.59
N LEU A 218 -18.62 3.19 -2.60
CA LEU A 218 -19.91 2.63 -3.05
C LEU A 218 -20.47 1.55 -2.12
N SER A 219 -20.07 1.56 -0.86
CA SER A 219 -20.58 0.67 0.18
C SER A 219 -22.08 0.84 0.39
N ARG A 220 -22.75 -0.28 0.65
CA ARG A 220 -24.13 -0.31 1.17
C ARG A 220 -24.19 -0.66 2.66
N LYS A 221 -23.02 -0.83 3.29
CA LYS A 221 -22.84 -1.34 4.66
C LYS A 221 -21.85 -0.53 5.49
N ASN A 222 -21.65 0.74 5.12
CA ASN A 222 -20.77 1.68 5.82
C ASN A 222 -19.29 1.23 5.88
N ASN A 223 -18.81 0.67 4.78
CA ASN A 223 -17.42 0.29 4.58
C ASN A 223 -16.64 1.33 3.76
N ASP A 224 -17.23 2.47 3.41
CA ASP A 224 -16.53 3.50 2.65
C ASP A 224 -15.39 4.09 3.50
N VAL A 225 -14.19 4.08 2.94
CA VAL A 225 -13.01 4.70 3.56
C VAL A 225 -12.11 5.28 2.48
N ALA A 226 -11.54 6.45 2.75
CA ALA A 226 -10.47 7.00 1.93
C ALA A 226 -9.36 7.57 2.82
N THR A 227 -8.11 7.39 2.43
CA THR A 227 -6.94 7.84 3.19
C THR A 227 -6.00 8.61 2.29
N LEU A 228 -5.47 9.73 2.77
CA LEU A 228 -4.32 10.42 2.21
C LEU A 228 -3.08 10.06 3.02
N ARG A 229 -2.01 9.59 2.37
CA ARG A 229 -0.70 9.33 3.01
C ARG A 229 0.39 10.18 2.37
N LEU A 230 1.32 10.63 3.21
CA LEU A 230 2.54 11.34 2.82
C LEU A 230 3.72 10.78 3.60
N GLY A 231 4.87 10.65 2.94
CA GLY A 231 6.07 10.14 3.58
C GLY A 231 7.30 10.30 2.70
N PHE A 232 8.36 9.63 3.11
CA PHE A 232 9.60 9.55 2.37
C PHE A 232 10.11 8.11 2.32
N GLN A 233 10.78 7.79 1.22
CA GLN A 233 11.44 6.53 1.00
C GLN A 233 12.93 6.78 0.77
N VAL A 234 13.78 5.97 1.39
CA VAL A 234 15.23 5.98 1.16
C VAL A 234 15.73 4.57 0.90
N LYS A 235 16.58 4.42 -0.12
CA LYS A 235 17.18 3.13 -0.47
C LYS A 235 18.63 3.07 0.00
N THR A 236 18.96 2.03 0.76
CA THR A 236 20.32 1.73 1.24
C THR A 236 20.70 0.31 0.83
N GLY A 237 21.46 0.18 -0.26
CA GLY A 237 21.77 -1.12 -0.85
C GLY A 237 20.51 -1.80 -1.41
N GLU A 238 20.22 -3.00 -0.92
CA GLU A 238 19.01 -3.77 -1.27
C GLU A 238 17.82 -3.43 -0.37
N VAL A 239 18.05 -2.74 0.75
CA VAL A 239 17.00 -2.37 1.70
C VAL A 239 16.35 -1.06 1.30
N GLN A 240 15.03 -1.02 1.32
CA GLN A 240 14.23 0.19 1.18
C GLN A 240 13.58 0.52 2.51
N TRP A 241 13.79 1.73 2.99
CA TRP A 241 13.17 2.26 4.20
C TRP A 241 12.06 3.21 3.82
N TYR A 242 10.98 3.20 4.58
CA TYR A 242 9.92 4.17 4.48
C TYR A 242 9.57 4.71 5.86
N LEU A 243 9.24 6.01 5.90
CA LEU A 243 8.53 6.63 7.02
C LEU A 243 7.47 7.58 6.48
N GLY A 244 6.28 7.56 7.07
CA GLY A 244 5.20 8.46 6.69
C GLY A 244 4.05 8.43 7.67
N GLY A 245 3.02 9.20 7.35
CA GLY A 245 1.77 9.26 8.08
C GLY A 245 0.62 9.59 7.13
N GLY A 246 -0.60 9.48 7.63
CA GLY A 246 -1.79 9.75 6.84
C GLY A 246 -2.98 10.20 7.66
N VAL A 247 -4.02 10.61 6.95
CA VAL A 247 -5.30 11.06 7.49
C VAL A 247 -6.44 10.43 6.71
N GLY A 248 -7.51 10.05 7.42
CA GLY A 248 -8.78 9.68 6.79
C GLY A 248 -9.42 10.90 6.11
N LEU A 249 -10.05 10.67 4.97
CA LEU A 249 -10.75 11.67 4.15
C LEU A 249 -12.27 11.49 4.16
N THR A 250 -12.74 10.36 4.69
CA THR A 250 -14.15 10.01 4.83
C THR A 250 -14.56 10.14 6.28
N ASP A 251 -15.64 10.86 6.53
CA ASP A 251 -16.36 10.79 7.79
C ASP A 251 -17.34 9.62 7.68
N GLN A 252 -17.22 8.61 8.56
CA GLN A 252 -18.28 7.63 8.74
C GLN A 252 -19.36 8.30 9.60
N ALA A 253 -20.55 8.49 9.04
CA ALA A 253 -21.67 9.21 9.63
C ALA A 253 -22.70 8.28 10.25
#